data_AF-A0A5W8FU68-F1
#
_entry.id   AF-A0A5W8FU68-F1
#
_cell.length_a   1.000
_cell.length_b   1.000
_cell.length_c   1.000
_cell.angle_alpha   90.00
_cell.angle_beta   90.00
_cell.angle_gamma   90.00
#
_symmetry.space_group_name_H-M   'P 1'
#
loop_
_entity.id
_entity.type
_entity.pdbx_description
1 polymer ?
#
loop_
_entity_poly.entity_id
_entity_poly.type
_entity_poly.pdbx_seq_one_letter_code
_entity_poly.pdbx_strand_id
1 'polypeptide(L)' 'MAYRDQPLGELALSIPRASALFRQYDMDYCCGGKQTLARAAARHDVDIDIIEAQLAQLAEQPIEKDWRA' A
#
# COMPACT_ATOMS: atom_id res chain seq x y z
N MET A 1 -4.34 8.09 -11.88
CA MET A 1 -4.02 8.64 -10.55
C MET A 1 -2.90 7.77 -10.02
N ALA A 2 -1.75 8.35 -9.72
CA ALA A 2 -0.58 7.57 -9.36
C ALA A 2 -0.58 7.31 -7.85
N TYR A 3 -0.47 6.05 -7.43
CA TYR A 3 -0.47 5.65 -6.02
C TYR A 3 0.74 6.26 -5.28
N ARG A 4 1.82 6.56 -6.01
CA ARG A 4 3.05 7.21 -5.51
C ARG A 4 2.86 8.49 -4.70
N ASP A 5 1.87 9.31 -5.07
CA ASP A 5 1.59 10.60 -4.41
C ASP A 5 0.54 10.48 -3.30
N GLN A 6 -0.09 9.31 -3.18
CA GLN A 6 -1.08 9.09 -2.13
C GLN A 6 -0.42 8.76 -0.79
N PRO A 7 -1.03 9.19 0.32
CA PRO A 7 -0.58 8.81 1.65
C PRO A 7 -0.72 7.29 1.85
N LEU A 8 0.28 6.68 2.47
CA LEU A 8 0.24 5.27 2.86
C LEU A 8 -1.01 4.91 3.64
N GLY A 9 -1.46 5.82 4.52
CA GLY A 9 -2.68 5.61 5.31
C GLY A 9 -3.94 5.54 4.46
N GLU A 10 -4.04 6.37 3.42
CA GLU A 10 -5.19 6.36 2.51
C GLU A 10 -5.17 5.10 1.62
N LEU A 11 -4.00 4.74 1.08
CA LEU A 11 -3.82 3.49 0.32
C LEU A 11 -4.19 2.25 1.14
N ALA A 12 -3.76 2.21 2.41
CA ALA A 12 -4.08 1.13 3.33
C ALA A 12 -5.57 1.03 3.68
N LEU A 13 -6.31 2.15 3.61
CA LEU A 13 -7.75 2.20 3.86
C LEU A 13 -8.57 1.91 2.59
N SER A 14 -8.13 2.40 1.43
CA SER A 14 -8.81 2.21 0.14
C SER A 14 -8.59 0.81 -0.43
N ILE A 15 -7.40 0.22 -0.23
CA ILE A 15 -7.04 -1.09 -0.78
C ILE A 15 -6.92 -2.10 0.36
N PRO A 16 -7.85 -3.06 0.45
CA PRO A 16 -7.74 -4.19 1.36
C PRO A 16 -6.43 -4.94 1.09
N ARG A 17 -5.70 -5.33 2.14
CA ARG A 17 -4.40 -6.02 2.08
C ARG A 17 -3.20 -5.14 1.71
N ALA A 18 -3.37 -3.88 1.27
CA ALA A 18 -2.24 -2.98 1.06
C ALA A 18 -1.43 -2.74 2.35
N SER A 19 -2.10 -2.66 3.50
CA SER A 19 -1.44 -2.59 4.81
C SER A 19 -0.55 -3.81 5.10
N ALA A 20 -0.95 -5.01 4.66
CA ALA A 20 -0.13 -6.21 4.81
C ALA A 20 1.10 -6.18 3.90
N LEU A 21 0.94 -5.65 2.68
CA LEU A 21 2.05 -5.41 1.75
C LEU A 21 3.08 -4.45 2.36
N PHE A 22 2.64 -3.30 2.86
CA PHE A 22 3.53 -2.32 3.51
C PHE A 22 4.26 -2.94 4.71
N ARG A 23 3.57 -3.76 5.49
CA ARG A 23 4.19 -4.50 6.61
C ARG A 23 5.25 -5.50 6.16
N GLN A 24 5.11 -6.13 4.99
CA GLN A 24 6.14 -7.04 4.45
C GLN A 24 7.42 -6.31 4.05
N TYR A 25 7.30 -5.06 3.59
CA TYR A 25 8.42 -4.19 3.26
C TYR A 25 8.91 -3.35 4.46
N ASP A 26 8.45 -3.67 5.68
CA ASP A 26 8.72 -2.90 6.90
C ASP A 26 8.37 -1.40 6.81
N MET A 27 7.49 -1.02 5.88
CA MET A 27 7.11 0.37 5.68
C MET A 27 6.17 0.84 6.78
N ASP A 28 6.62 1.85 7.51
CA ASP A 28 5.89 2.48 8.61
C ASP A 28 4.64 3.25 8.13
N TYR A 29 3.55 2.52 7.85
CA TYR A 29 2.25 3.10 7.53
C TYR A 29 1.47 3.57 8.79
N CYS A 30 1.87 3.08 9.97
CA CYS A 30 1.18 3.34 11.25
C CYS A 30 1.57 4.71 11.85
N CYS A 31 2.87 5.00 12.00
CA CYS A 31 3.34 6.33 12.41
C CYS A 31 3.52 7.29 11.21
N GLY A 32 3.81 6.75 10.04
CA GLY A 32 4.09 7.50 8.81
C GLY A 32 2.89 7.67 7.88
N GLY A 33 1.63 7.43 8.30
CA GLY A 33 0.47 7.44 7.39
C GLY A 33 0.27 8.73 6.57
N LYS A 34 0.86 9.87 7.00
CA LYS A 34 0.89 11.14 6.26
C LYS A 34 1.97 11.21 5.18
N GLN A 35 2.92 10.29 5.17
CA GLN A 35 3.96 10.21 4.16
C GLN A 35 3.42 9.54 2.91
N THR A 36 3.87 10.02 1.76
CA THR A 36 3.50 9.45 0.48
C THR A 36 4.18 8.11 0.27
N LEU A 37 3.56 7.24 -0.53
CA LEU A 37 4.15 5.96 -0.94
C LEU A 37 5.57 6.14 -1.49
N ALA A 38 5.79 7.16 -2.33
CA ALA A 38 7.12 7.45 -2.89
C ALA A 38 8.18 7.74 -1.82
N ARG A 39 7.81 8.45 -0.78
CA ARG A 39 8.74 8.82 0.29
C ARG A 39 9.06 7.63 1.19
N ALA A 40 8.11 6.71 1.39
CA ALA A 40 8.37 5.46 2.09
C ALA A 40 9.23 4.52 1.24
N ALA A 41 8.91 4.35 -0.04
CA ALA A 41 9.70 3.57 -0.99
C ALA A 41 11.17 4.03 -1.01
N ALA A 42 11.41 5.33 -1.14
CA ALA A 42 12.75 5.91 -1.11
C ALA A 42 13.51 5.71 0.22
N ARG A 43 12.81 5.64 1.37
CA ARG A 43 13.45 5.39 2.67
C ARG A 43 13.88 3.94 2.85
N HIS A 44 13.11 3.01 2.29
CA HIS A 44 13.35 1.57 2.40
C HIS A 44 14.20 1.03 1.23
N ASP A 45 14.66 1.91 0.33
CA ASP A 45 15.36 1.55 -0.92
C ASP A 45 14.55 0.54 -1.75
N VAL A 46 13.22 0.66 -1.70
CA VAL A 46 12.30 -0.18 -2.45
C VAL A 46 11.86 0.55 -3.70
N ASP A 47 11.81 -0.17 -4.81
CA ASP A 47 11.35 0.38 -6.07
C ASP A 47 9.85 0.66 -6.01
N ILE A 48 9.48 1.90 -6.32
CA ILE A 48 8.10 2.34 -6.19
C ILE A 48 7.21 1.69 -7.25
N ASP A 49 7.73 1.45 -8.44
CA ASP A 49 7.00 0.80 -9.53
C ASP A 49 6.63 -0.64 -9.15
N ILE A 50 7.49 -1.32 -8.38
CA ILE A 50 7.20 -2.65 -7.83
C ILE A 50 6.01 -2.59 -6.87
N ILE A 51 5.97 -1.61 -5.97
CA ILE A 51 4.86 -1.46 -5.01
C ILE A 51 3.58 -1.03 -5.73
N GLU A 52 3.64 -0.11 -6.69
CA GLU A 52 2.47 0.28 -7.46
C GLU A 52 1.88 -0.91 -8.23
N ALA A 53 2.71 -1.76 -8.83
CA ALA A 53 2.25 -2.97 -9.51
C ALA A 53 1.58 -3.95 -8.54
N GLN A 54 2.13 -4.15 -7.34
CA GLN A 54 1.51 -4.99 -6.32
C GLN A 54 0.21 -4.40 -5.78
N LEU A 55 0.15 -3.07 -5.57
CA LEU A 55 -1.07 -2.39 -5.14
C LEU A 55 -2.16 -2.47 -6.21
N ALA A 56 -1.81 -2.27 -7.49
CA ALA A 56 -2.73 -2.45 -8.61
C ALA A 56 -3.28 -3.88 -8.64
N GLN A 57 -2.40 -4.88 -8.53
CA GLN A 57 -2.81 -6.29 -8.48
C GLN A 57 -3.72 -6.59 -7.28
N LEU A 58 -3.45 -6.01 -6.11
CA LEU A 58 -4.30 -6.15 -4.92
C LEU A 58 -5.65 -5.45 -5.09
N ALA A 59 -5.69 -4.31 -5.76
CA ALA A 59 -6.92 -3.58 -6.07
C ALA A 59 -7.78 -4.31 -7.13
N GLU A 60 -7.13 -4.99 -8.07
CA GLU A 60 -7.78 -5.84 -9.09
C GLU A 60 -8.25 -7.17 -8.53
N GLN A 61 -7.63 -7.70 -7.47
CA GLN A 61 -8.09 -8.90 -6.80
C GLN A 61 -9.35 -8.58 -5.97
N PRO A 62 -10.53 -9.09 -6.35
CA PRO A 62 -11.71 -8.95 -5.52
C PRO A 62 -11.44 -9.62 -4.17
N ILE A 63 -11.88 -8.99 -3.08
CA ILE A 63 -11.77 -9.55 -1.72
C ILE A 63 -12.59 -10.84 -1.70
N GLU A 64 -11.94 -11.99 -1.94
CA GLU A 64 -12.63 -13.28 -2.04
C GLU A 64 -13.14 -13.80 -0.67
N LYS A 65 -12.97 -13.02 0.39
CA LYS A 65 -13.39 -13.40 1.74
C LYS A 65 -14.24 -12.32 2.39
N ASP A 66 -15.46 -12.24 1.88
CA ASP A 66 -16.63 -11.77 2.61
C ASP A 66 -16.96 -12.84 3.68
N TRP A 67 -16.34 -12.73 4.86
CA TRP A 67 -16.65 -13.60 6.01
C TRP A 67 -17.90 -13.14 6.78
N ARG A 68 -18.73 -12.27 6.19
CA ARG A 68 -19.99 -11.83 6.81
C ARG A 68 -21.16 -12.73 6.39
N ALA A 69 -21.01 -14.04 6.57
CA ALA A 69 -22.11 -15.00 6.58
C ALA A 69 -22.33 -15.51 8.01
#